data_AF-A0A7C5LZN0-F1
#
_entry.id   AF-A0A7C5LZN0-F1
#
_cell.length_a   1.000
_cell.length_b   1.000
_cell.length_c   1.000
_cell.angle_alpha   90.00
_cell.angle_beta   90.00
_cell.angle_gamma   90.00
#
_symmetry.space_group_name_H-M   'P 1'
#
loop_
_entity.id
_entity.type
_entity.pdbx_description
1 polymer ?
#
loop_
_entity_poly.entity_id
_entity_poly.type
_entity_poly.pdbx_seq_one_letter_code
_entity_poly.pdbx_strand_id
1 'polypeptide(L)'
;MNRPKIKIALDWFDKMVEGVGVLALLFLIGVPVVYYGDLPAAIPGHYGFSGVPDAFIDPAAIWFLPALGLVLYIGMTALSRFPHILNYPIEITAENAGRVYRLASKMVRVIKTEIVCMFSYITYSTIQTALGKQSGLGNYLIMIFVVLIFGTIVYFMTSMIRDESPTAKNA
;
A
#
# COMPACT_ATOMS: atom_id res chain seq x y z
N MET A 1 -12.99 16.79 -21.65
CA MET A 1 -14.09 15.79 -21.59
C MET A 1 -14.56 15.69 -20.15
N ASN A 2 -15.84 15.90 -19.87
CA ASN A 2 -16.39 15.76 -18.51
C ASN A 2 -16.63 14.28 -18.21
N ARG A 3 -15.70 13.67 -17.47
CA ARG A 3 -15.88 12.29 -16.99
C ARG A 3 -17.06 12.20 -16.00
N PRO A 4 -17.86 11.12 -16.03
CA PRO A 4 -18.93 10.91 -15.06
C PRO A 4 -18.42 10.98 -13.63
N LYS A 5 -19.17 11.59 -12.71
CA LYS A 5 -18.84 11.60 -11.27
C LYS A 5 -19.74 10.62 -10.53
N ILE A 6 -19.22 9.42 -10.29
CA ILE A 6 -19.98 8.31 -9.68
C ILE A 6 -19.37 7.98 -8.31
N LYS A 7 -20.23 7.87 -7.29
CA LYS A 7 -19.83 7.40 -5.96
C LYS A 7 -19.84 5.88 -5.93
N ILE A 8 -18.69 5.26 -5.67
CA ILE A 8 -18.55 3.80 -5.62
C ILE A 8 -18.83 3.31 -4.19
N ALA A 9 -19.83 2.44 -4.05
CA ALA A 9 -20.12 1.77 -2.78
C ALA A 9 -19.10 0.66 -2.49
N LEU A 10 -18.69 0.53 -1.22
CA LEU A 10 -17.75 -0.49 -0.75
C LEU A 10 -18.43 -1.86 -0.66
N ASP A 11 -17.83 -2.87 -1.28
CA ASP A 11 -18.22 -4.27 -1.07
C ASP A 11 -17.53 -4.86 0.18
N TRP A 12 -17.79 -6.14 0.46
CA TRP A 12 -17.24 -6.80 1.64
C TRP A 12 -15.71 -6.93 1.55
N PHE A 13 -15.16 -7.16 0.35
CA PHE A 13 -13.73 -7.28 0.13
C PHE A 13 -13.05 -5.93 0.37
N ASP A 14 -13.65 -4.84 -0.13
CA ASP A 14 -13.18 -3.49 0.14
C ASP A 14 -13.10 -3.21 1.65
N LYS A 15 -14.14 -3.59 2.41
CA LYS A 15 -14.17 -3.40 3.87
C LYS A 15 -13.09 -4.22 4.58
N MET A 16 -12.86 -5.46 4.14
CA MET A 16 -11.81 -6.31 4.70
C MET A 16 -10.43 -5.70 4.45
N VAL A 17 -10.14 -5.29 3.21
CA VAL A 17 -8.86 -4.65 2.83
C VAL A 17 -8.64 -3.35 3.62
N GLU A 18 -9.67 -2.50 3.72
CA GLU A 18 -9.60 -1.28 4.53
C GLU A 18 -9.35 -1.59 6.01
N GLY A 19 -10.00 -2.61 6.57
CA GLY A 19 -9.79 -3.07 7.94
C GLY A 19 -8.35 -3.51 8.19
N VAL A 20 -7.79 -4.33 7.31
CA VAL A 20 -6.36 -4.74 7.37
C VAL A 20 -5.46 -3.52 7.28
N GLY A 21 -5.74 -2.59 6.36
CA GLY A 21 -4.95 -1.36 6.21
C GLY A 21 -4.98 -0.48 7.45
N VAL A 22 -6.13 -0.33 8.11
CA VAL A 22 -6.24 0.41 9.39
C VAL A 22 -5.45 -0.29 10.49
N LEU A 23 -5.59 -1.61 10.64
CA LEU A 23 -4.86 -2.37 11.66
C LEU A 23 -3.34 -2.27 11.45
N ALA A 24 -2.88 -2.39 10.19
CA ALA A 24 -1.49 -2.19 9.84
C ALA A 24 -1.02 -0.76 10.15
N LEU A 25 -1.81 0.27 9.84
CA LEU A 25 -1.46 1.66 10.15
C LEU A 25 -1.34 1.92 11.65
N LEU A 26 -2.27 1.37 12.44
CA LEU A 26 -2.23 1.46 13.90
C LEU A 26 -1.00 0.76 14.46
N PHE A 27 -0.64 -0.41 13.92
CA PHE A 27 0.57 -1.12 14.29
C PHE A 27 1.84 -0.35 13.89
N LEU A 28 1.91 0.17 12.67
CA LEU A 28 3.02 0.99 12.17
C LEU A 28 3.33 2.17 13.10
N ILE A 29 2.30 2.84 13.62
CA ILE A 29 2.45 3.96 14.54
C ILE A 29 2.72 3.47 15.97
N GLY A 30 2.00 2.44 16.42
CA GLY A 30 2.04 1.97 17.80
C GLY A 30 3.34 1.28 18.19
N VAL A 31 3.99 0.55 17.28
CA VAL A 31 5.22 -0.18 17.60
C VAL A 31 6.36 0.77 17.99
N PRO A 32 6.67 1.84 17.23
CA PRO A 32 7.62 2.85 17.68
C PRO A 32 7.26 3.44 19.05
N VAL A 33 5.99 3.76 19.33
CA VAL A 33 5.57 4.28 20.66
C VAL A 33 6.02 3.36 21.79
N VAL A 34 5.86 2.05 21.61
CA VAL A 34 6.17 1.05 22.65
C VAL A 34 7.68 0.87 22.84
N TYR A 35 8.45 0.82 21.75
CA TYR A 35 9.86 0.43 21.80
C TYR A 35 10.85 1.59 21.75
N TYR A 36 10.41 2.84 21.50
CA TYR A 36 11.32 3.96 21.27
C TYR A 36 12.33 4.16 22.42
N GLY A 37 11.89 4.00 23.66
CA GLY A 37 12.75 4.14 24.85
C GLY A 37 13.82 3.06 24.99
N ASP A 38 13.64 1.91 24.32
CA ASP A 38 14.58 0.79 24.35
C ASP A 38 15.59 0.84 23.19
N LEU A 39 15.43 1.78 22.24
CA LEU A 39 16.28 1.84 21.06
C LEU A 39 17.70 2.31 21.45
N PRO A 40 18.74 1.65 20.92
CA PRO A 40 20.13 2.11 21.08
C PRO A 40 20.35 3.42 20.33
N ALA A 41 21.46 4.11 20.60
CA ALA A 41 21.82 5.38 19.96
C ALA A 41 21.99 5.31 18.43
N ALA A 42 22.04 4.12 17.84
CA ALA A 42 22.13 3.90 16.40
C ALA A 42 21.26 2.70 15.99
N ILE A 43 20.33 2.93 15.04
CA ILE A 43 19.44 1.90 14.50
C ILE A 43 19.73 1.67 13.01
N PRO A 44 19.39 0.51 12.42
CA PRO A 44 19.48 0.32 10.97
C PRO A 44 18.70 1.39 10.21
N GLY A 45 19.37 2.06 9.28
CA GLY A 45 18.79 3.10 8.42
C GLY A 45 18.77 2.73 6.94
N HIS A 46 19.67 1.84 6.53
CA HIS A 46 19.71 1.29 5.18
C HIS A 46 19.96 -0.21 5.25
N TYR A 47 19.42 -0.90 4.26
CA TYR A 47 19.54 -2.34 4.11
C TYR A 47 20.00 -2.66 2.70
N GLY A 48 20.99 -3.53 2.59
CA GLY A 48 21.42 -4.07 1.31
C GLY A 48 20.34 -4.98 0.69
N PHE A 49 20.60 -5.48 -0.52
CA PHE A 49 19.66 -6.35 -1.24
C PHE A 49 19.33 -7.65 -0.50
N SER A 50 20.24 -8.16 0.33
CA SER A 50 20.02 -9.31 1.21
C SER A 50 19.14 -8.99 2.43
N GLY A 51 18.71 -7.74 2.60
CA GLY A 51 17.96 -7.30 3.78
C GLY A 51 18.82 -7.18 5.04
N VAL A 52 20.16 -7.23 4.93
CA VAL A 52 21.08 -7.00 6.05
C VAL A 52 21.37 -5.50 6.18
N PRO A 53 21.39 -4.93 7.40
CA PRO A 53 21.80 -3.54 7.62
C PRO A 53 23.20 -3.26 7.12
N ASP A 54 23.38 -2.18 6.37
CA ASP A 54 24.69 -1.69 5.90
C ASP A 54 24.94 -0.21 6.25
N ALA A 55 23.94 0.51 6.77
CA ALA A 55 24.09 1.83 7.35
C ALA A 55 23.17 2.02 8.58
N PHE A 56 23.63 2.83 9.53
CA PHE A 56 22.94 3.11 10.79
C PHE A 56 22.69 4.61 10.96
N ILE A 57 21.58 4.97 11.61
CA ILE A 57 21.09 6.35 11.75
C ILE A 57 20.54 6.60 13.17
N ASP A 58 20.22 7.87 13.44
CA ASP A 58 19.60 8.30 14.69
C ASP A 58 18.22 7.65 14.91
N PRO A 59 17.88 7.22 16.15
CA PRO A 59 16.61 6.56 16.45
C PRO A 59 15.38 7.39 16.13
N ALA A 60 15.44 8.73 16.15
CA ALA A 60 14.34 9.60 15.76
C ALA A 60 13.85 9.33 14.32
N ALA A 61 14.73 8.82 13.45
CA ALA A 61 14.36 8.46 12.08
C ALA A 61 13.36 7.31 11.99
N ILE A 62 13.14 6.52 13.06
CA ILE A 62 12.11 5.45 13.08
C ILE A 62 10.69 5.99 12.81
N TRP A 63 10.47 7.29 13.06
CA TRP A 63 9.18 7.97 12.84
C TRP A 63 8.93 8.36 11.38
N PHE A 64 9.95 8.28 10.52
CA PHE A 64 9.81 8.65 9.11
C PHE A 64 8.78 7.77 8.38
N LEU A 65 8.88 6.44 8.49
CA LEU A 65 7.95 5.53 7.82
C LEU A 65 6.51 5.62 8.38
N PRO A 66 6.28 5.75 9.70
CA PRO A 66 4.96 6.06 10.23
C PRO A 66 4.36 7.36 9.68
N ALA A 67 5.13 8.45 9.64
CA ALA A 67 4.65 9.73 9.11
C ALA A 67 4.33 9.64 7.62
N LEU A 68 5.24 9.08 6.82
CA LEU A 68 5.04 8.88 5.39
C LEU A 68 3.85 7.94 5.11
N GLY A 69 3.76 6.83 5.87
CA GLY A 69 2.68 5.86 5.78
C GLY A 69 1.31 6.49 6.06
N LEU A 70 1.20 7.33 7.08
CA LEU A 70 -0.03 8.07 7.38
C LEU A 70 -0.42 9.02 6.24
N VAL A 71 0.52 9.80 5.73
CA VAL A 71 0.29 10.74 4.62
C VAL A 71 -0.17 9.99 3.36
N LEU A 72 0.54 8.93 2.97
CA LEU A 72 0.18 8.10 1.82
C LEU A 72 -1.18 7.43 2.02
N TYR A 73 -1.46 6.90 3.21
CA TYR A 73 -2.74 6.26 3.51
C TYR A 73 -3.91 7.23 3.36
N ILE A 74 -3.79 8.45 3.89
CA ILE A 74 -4.81 9.51 3.75
C ILE A 74 -4.96 9.91 2.28
N GLY A 75 -3.85 10.20 1.59
CA GLY A 75 -3.85 10.62 0.19
C GLY A 75 -4.49 9.58 -0.74
N MET A 76 -4.13 8.30 -0.58
CA MET A 76 -4.71 7.21 -1.36
C MET A 76 -6.16 6.91 -0.98
N THR A 77 -6.54 7.12 0.28
CA THR A 77 -7.95 7.06 0.70
C THR A 77 -8.77 8.14 0.02
N ALA A 78 -8.27 9.37 -0.07
CA ALA A 78 -8.91 10.43 -0.85
C ALA A 78 -8.99 10.05 -2.34
N LEU A 79 -7.90 9.57 -2.93
CA LEU A 79 -7.84 9.19 -4.33
C LEU A 79 -8.85 8.09 -4.70
N SER A 80 -8.99 7.06 -3.86
CA SER A 80 -9.97 5.97 -4.06
C SER A 80 -11.43 6.42 -3.92
N ARG A 81 -11.70 7.62 -3.41
CA ARG A 81 -13.04 8.24 -3.36
C ARG A 81 -13.33 9.12 -4.58
N PHE A 82 -12.31 9.50 -5.34
CA PHE A 82 -12.43 10.35 -6.52
C PHE A 82 -11.91 9.67 -7.79
N PRO A 83 -12.45 8.50 -8.19
CA PRO A 83 -11.90 7.73 -9.31
C PRO A 83 -11.86 8.50 -10.64
N HIS A 84 -12.72 9.49 -10.85
CA HIS A 84 -12.76 10.27 -12.09
C HIS A 84 -11.44 11.03 -12.42
N ILE A 85 -10.57 11.29 -11.42
CA ILE A 85 -9.28 11.96 -11.61
C ILE A 85 -8.12 11.00 -11.91
N LEU A 86 -8.35 9.68 -11.81
CA LEU A 86 -7.33 8.67 -12.06
C LEU A 86 -6.96 8.56 -13.54
N ASN A 87 -5.79 7.99 -13.80
CA ASN A 87 -5.39 7.57 -15.13
C ASN A 87 -5.91 6.16 -15.40
N TYR A 88 -6.37 5.93 -16.64
CA TYR A 88 -7.00 4.68 -17.06
C TYR A 88 -6.34 4.15 -18.34
N PRO A 89 -6.22 2.83 -18.50
CA PRO A 89 -5.67 2.23 -19.72
C PRO A 89 -6.66 2.21 -20.89
N ILE A 90 -7.91 2.58 -20.65
CA ILE A 90 -9.02 2.58 -21.62
C ILE A 90 -9.79 3.91 -21.54
N GLU A 91 -10.55 4.23 -22.58
CA GLU A 91 -11.44 5.39 -22.57
C GLU A 91 -12.60 5.19 -21.59
N ILE A 92 -12.95 6.26 -20.87
CA ILE A 92 -14.05 6.23 -19.90
C ILE A 92 -15.30 6.82 -20.54
N THR A 93 -16.30 5.95 -20.73
CA THR A 93 -17.62 6.30 -21.27
C THR A 93 -18.68 6.25 -20.17
N ALA A 94 -19.89 6.77 -20.44
CA ALA A 94 -20.99 6.72 -19.48
C ALA A 94 -21.39 5.27 -19.12
N GLU A 95 -21.28 4.36 -20.08
CA GLU A 95 -21.67 2.96 -19.96
C GLU A 95 -20.65 2.16 -19.14
N ASN A 96 -19.34 2.43 -19.27
CA ASN A 96 -18.30 1.66 -18.59
C ASN A 96 -17.84 2.25 -17.25
N ALA A 97 -18.06 3.56 -17.02
CA ALA A 97 -17.45 4.30 -15.91
C ALA A 97 -17.68 3.65 -14.54
N GLY A 98 -18.91 3.20 -14.24
CA GLY A 98 -19.23 2.61 -12.93
C GLY A 98 -18.40 1.36 -12.61
N ARG A 99 -18.16 0.51 -13.60
CA ARG A 99 -17.40 -0.74 -13.45
C ARG A 99 -15.90 -0.47 -13.40
N VAL A 100 -15.39 0.35 -14.32
CA VAL A 100 -13.97 0.70 -14.39
C VAL A 100 -13.54 1.47 -13.14
N TYR A 101 -14.36 2.40 -12.64
CA TYR A 101 -14.08 3.14 -11.40
C TYR A 101 -14.09 2.25 -10.17
N ARG A 102 -14.93 1.20 -10.15
CA ARG A 102 -14.93 0.22 -9.06
C ARG A 102 -13.60 -0.54 -9.02
N LEU A 103 -13.13 -1.02 -10.17
CA LEU A 103 -11.85 -1.71 -10.28
C LEU A 103 -10.68 -0.79 -9.89
N ALA A 104 -10.64 0.43 -10.42
CA ALA A 104 -9.56 1.37 -10.11
C ALA A 104 -9.57 1.80 -8.63
N SER A 105 -10.74 2.05 -8.05
CA SER A 105 -10.84 2.38 -6.62
C SER A 105 -10.38 1.21 -5.76
N LYS A 106 -10.75 -0.03 -6.11
CA LYS A 106 -10.31 -1.25 -5.41
C LYS A 106 -8.80 -1.45 -5.52
N MET A 107 -8.22 -1.26 -6.70
CA MET A 107 -6.78 -1.29 -6.91
C MET A 107 -6.05 -0.33 -5.96
N VAL A 108 -6.51 0.94 -5.88
CA VAL A 108 -5.89 1.93 -4.98
C VAL A 108 -6.00 1.51 -3.51
N ARG A 109 -7.10 0.90 -3.07
CA ARG A 109 -7.26 0.40 -1.69
C ARG A 109 -6.31 -0.75 -1.37
N VAL A 110 -6.14 -1.68 -2.30
CA VAL A 110 -5.22 -2.82 -2.17
C VAL A 110 -3.79 -2.31 -2.09
N ILE A 111 -3.34 -1.48 -3.04
CA ILE A 111 -1.97 -0.94 -3.06
C ILE A 111 -1.69 -0.12 -1.79
N LYS A 112 -2.63 0.72 -1.36
CA LYS A 112 -2.52 1.47 -0.10
C LYS A 112 -2.24 0.55 1.09
N THR A 113 -2.97 -0.56 1.15
CA THR A 113 -2.86 -1.54 2.23
C THR A 113 -1.53 -2.29 2.16
N GLU A 114 -1.10 -2.72 0.98
CA GLU A 114 0.20 -3.36 0.75
C GLU A 114 1.35 -2.45 1.22
N ILE A 115 1.32 -1.16 0.87
CA ILE A 115 2.33 -0.17 1.28
C ILE A 115 2.39 -0.06 2.81
N VAL A 116 1.25 0.09 3.49
CA VAL A 116 1.25 0.25 4.95
C VAL A 116 1.66 -1.04 5.65
N CYS A 117 1.27 -2.21 5.15
CA CYS A 117 1.77 -3.50 5.65
C CYS A 117 3.30 -3.62 5.47
N MET A 118 3.84 -3.19 4.33
CA MET A 118 5.28 -3.15 4.08
C MET A 118 6.00 -2.26 5.09
N PHE A 119 5.53 -1.03 5.26
CA PHE A 119 6.13 -0.08 6.21
C PHE A 119 6.04 -0.59 7.65
N SER A 120 4.92 -1.22 8.01
CA SER A 120 4.73 -1.86 9.32
C SER A 120 5.79 -2.92 9.59
N TYR A 121 5.99 -3.81 8.62
CA TYR A 121 6.97 -4.88 8.72
C TYR A 121 8.41 -4.33 8.79
N ILE A 122 8.75 -3.36 7.94
CA ILE A 122 10.08 -2.75 7.93
C ILE A 122 10.36 -2.09 9.28
N THR A 123 9.43 -1.27 9.77
CA THR A 123 9.58 -0.56 11.06
C THR A 123 9.75 -1.55 12.21
N TYR A 124 8.92 -2.59 12.29
CA TYR A 124 9.06 -3.63 13.31
C TYR A 124 10.39 -4.36 13.21
N SER A 125 10.79 -4.78 12.01
CA SER A 125 12.05 -5.49 11.79
C SER A 125 13.27 -4.61 12.12
N THR A 126 13.23 -3.31 11.79
CA THR A 126 14.26 -2.35 12.19
C THR A 126 14.41 -2.27 13.69
N ILE A 127 13.30 -2.22 14.43
CA ILE A 127 13.31 -2.22 15.90
C ILE A 127 13.88 -3.54 16.41
N GLN A 128 13.43 -4.69 15.92
CA GLN A 128 13.95 -5.99 16.37
C GLN A 128 15.44 -6.17 16.05
N THR A 129 15.89 -5.67 14.90
CA THR A 129 17.32 -5.70 14.53
C THR A 129 18.15 -4.77 15.40
N ALA A 130 17.67 -3.56 15.69
CA ALA A 130 18.33 -2.65 16.63
C ALA A 130 18.44 -3.26 18.04
N LEU A 131 17.44 -4.04 18.46
CA LEU A 131 17.41 -4.76 19.75
C LEU A 131 18.20 -6.09 19.72
N GLY A 132 18.87 -6.42 18.62
CA GLY A 132 19.65 -7.67 18.50
C GLY A 132 18.80 -8.95 18.43
N LYS A 133 17.49 -8.84 18.24
CA LYS A 133 16.54 -9.96 18.18
C LYS A 133 16.36 -10.53 16.77
N GLN A 134 16.79 -9.81 15.74
CA GLN A 134 16.64 -10.19 14.34
C GLN A 134 17.83 -9.69 13.51
N SER A 135 18.29 -10.47 12.53
CA SER A 135 19.50 -10.12 11.74
C SER A 135 19.26 -9.10 10.62
N GLY A 136 18.02 -8.76 10.30
CA GLY A 136 17.67 -7.81 9.23
C GLY A 136 16.24 -8.02 8.70
N LEU A 137 15.92 -7.48 7.52
CA LEU A 137 14.60 -7.54 6.89
C LEU A 137 14.23 -8.91 6.29
N GLY A 138 15.22 -9.77 6.06
CA GLY A 138 15.09 -11.04 5.34
C GLY A 138 15.37 -10.93 3.84
N ASN A 139 15.98 -11.96 3.28
CA ASN A 139 16.64 -11.94 1.96
C ASN A 139 15.74 -11.61 0.76
N TYR A 140 14.41 -11.73 0.89
CA TYR A 140 13.49 -11.60 -0.25
C TYR A 140 12.39 -10.55 -0.05
N LEU A 141 12.45 -9.77 1.04
CA LEU A 141 11.37 -8.82 1.36
C LEU A 141 11.07 -7.88 0.19
N ILE A 142 12.10 -7.23 -0.35
CA ILE A 142 11.97 -6.24 -1.42
C ILE A 142 11.36 -6.90 -2.66
N MET A 143 11.85 -8.09 -3.05
CA MET A 143 11.37 -8.81 -4.24
C MET A 143 9.91 -9.23 -4.08
N ILE A 144 9.52 -9.71 -2.91
CA ILE A 144 8.14 -10.10 -2.61
C ILE A 144 7.21 -8.89 -2.74
N PHE A 145 7.56 -7.75 -2.14
CA PHE A 145 6.72 -6.56 -2.21
C PHE A 145 6.67 -5.92 -3.60
N VAL A 146 7.77 -5.97 -4.35
CA VAL A 146 7.78 -5.55 -5.77
C VAL A 146 6.81 -6.43 -6.57
N VAL A 147 6.94 -7.76 -6.49
CA VAL A 147 6.04 -8.68 -7.21
C VAL A 147 4.58 -8.48 -6.78
N LEU A 148 4.34 -8.27 -5.48
CA LEU A 148 3.00 -8.04 -4.95
C LEU A 148 2.36 -6.76 -5.51
N ILE A 149 3.04 -5.61 -5.39
CA ILE A 149 2.51 -4.32 -5.85
C ILE A 149 2.33 -4.31 -7.36
N PHE A 150 3.35 -4.72 -8.13
CA PHE A 150 3.24 -4.75 -9.59
C PHE A 150 2.24 -5.81 -10.07
N GLY A 151 2.16 -6.96 -9.38
CA GLY A 151 1.15 -7.98 -9.65
C GLY A 151 -0.26 -7.45 -9.45
N THR A 152 -0.52 -6.71 -8.36
CA THR A 152 -1.79 -6.03 -8.10
C THR A 152 -2.12 -5.03 -9.21
N ILE A 153 -1.17 -4.18 -9.62
CA ILE A 153 -1.37 -3.22 -10.71
C ILE A 153 -1.73 -3.94 -12.01
N VAL A 154 -0.92 -4.93 -12.44
CA VAL A 154 -1.13 -5.67 -13.69
C VAL A 154 -2.48 -6.39 -13.68
N TYR A 155 -2.84 -7.02 -12.56
CA TYR A 155 -4.12 -7.70 -12.42
C TYR A 155 -5.30 -6.74 -12.61
N PHE A 156 -5.31 -5.60 -11.93
CA PHE A 156 -6.42 -4.64 -12.04
C PHE A 156 -6.43 -3.92 -13.39
N MET A 157 -5.27 -3.57 -13.96
CA MET A 157 -5.18 -2.96 -15.28
C MET A 157 -5.71 -3.88 -16.37
N THR A 158 -5.30 -5.15 -16.39
CA THR A 158 -5.80 -6.13 -17.35
C THR A 158 -7.28 -6.43 -17.15
N SER A 159 -7.78 -6.41 -15.92
CA SER A 159 -9.20 -6.54 -15.62
C SER A 159 -10.02 -5.38 -16.17
N MET A 160 -9.54 -4.14 -16.06
CA MET A 160 -10.19 -2.97 -16.65
C MET A 160 -10.24 -3.05 -18.18
N ILE A 161 -9.16 -3.50 -18.83
CA ILE A 161 -9.11 -3.66 -20.29
C ILE A 161 -10.08 -4.73 -20.77
N ARG A 162 -10.18 -5.86 -20.06
CA ARG A 162 -11.12 -6.94 -20.41
C ARG A 162 -12.58 -6.47 -20.36
N ASP A 163 -12.89 -5.54 -19.46
CA ASP A 163 -14.22 -4.96 -19.35
C ASP A 163 -14.60 -4.05 -20.54
N GLU A 164 -13.64 -3.53 -21.31
CA GLU A 164 -13.90 -2.82 -22.57
C GLU A 164 -14.47 -3.75 -23.66
N SER A 165 -14.14 -5.04 -23.60
CA SER A 165 -14.47 -5.97 -24.68
C SER A 165 -15.98 -6.28 -24.76
N PRO A 166 -16.58 -6.33 -25.97
CA PRO A 166 -18.03 -6.50 -26.16
C PRO A 166 -18.64 -7.81 -25.66
N THR A 167 -17.86 -8.74 -25.11
CA THR A 167 -18.34 -10.07 -24.67
C THR A 167 -19.32 -10.00 -23.50
N ALA A 168 -19.36 -8.89 -22.75
CA ALA A 168 -20.37 -8.66 -21.71
C ALA A 168 -21.75 -8.22 -22.24
N LYS A 169 -21.91 -8.02 -23.56
CA LYS A 169 -23.22 -7.67 -24.16
C LYS A 169 -24.08 -8.87 -24.54
N ASN A 170 -23.55 -10.10 -24.48
CA ASN A 170 -24.22 -11.32 -24.95
C ASN A 170 -24.25 -12.46 -23.91
N ALA A 171 -24.26 -12.14 -22.61
CA ALA A 171 -24.53 -13.10 -21.54
C ALA A 171 -25.77 -12.69 -20.75
#